data_AF-A0A1M5X7J1-F1
#
_entry.id   AF-A0A1M5X7J1-F1
#
_cell.length_a   1.000
_cell.length_b   1.000
_cell.length_c   1.000
_cell.angle_alpha   90.00
_cell.angle_beta   90.00
_cell.angle_gamma   90.00
#
_symmetry.space_group_name_H-M   'P 1'
#
loop_
_entity.id
_entity.type
_entity.pdbx_description
1 polymer ?
#
loop_
_entity_poly.entity_id
_entity_poly.type
_entity_poly.pdbx_seq_one_letter_code
_entity_poly.pdbx_strand_id
1 'polypeptide(L)'
;MIMNNIDIKEFKEKHGLSTAQVAEIANVSIRAVQSWEYKQRNISKSAFKLLIDYEQSVFDNRSKDHAIAAMQKLKEVTANKNKNKKSEGRLIDESQLIPVEQYIIPIKGQAGLKKAFFAPDQYIEDHFEKEIILVKPSERAIYHKIEVDGNSMPGTLEPGEWARCEDIPQMYWENKDTFKPNKVYCLFHRKHGILFKRVSVPYYGSITLSSDNPDKVEYPDETFDLMEFSKILIVRKKEVDL
;
A
#
# COMPACT_ATOMS: atom_id res chain seq x y z
N MET A 1 -53.70 -28.01 0.59
CA MET A 1 -53.20 -27.59 -0.74
C MET A 1 -52.51 -26.25 -0.57
N ILE A 2 -51.20 -26.17 -0.81
CA ILE A 2 -50.47 -24.91 -0.76
C ILE A 2 -50.69 -24.22 -2.11
N MET A 3 -51.30 -23.03 -2.10
CA MET A 3 -51.53 -22.22 -3.31
C MET A 3 -50.19 -21.68 -3.83
N ASN A 4 -49.74 -22.18 -4.98
CA ASN A 4 -48.61 -21.66 -5.75
C ASN A 4 -49.00 -20.33 -6.42
N ASN A 5 -49.08 -19.23 -5.67
CA ASN A 5 -49.45 -17.93 -6.23
C ASN A 5 -48.21 -17.10 -6.60
N ILE A 6 -47.57 -17.44 -7.72
CA ILE A 6 -46.86 -16.44 -8.52
C ILE A 6 -47.83 -15.99 -9.60
N ASP A 7 -48.16 -14.70 -9.65
CA ASP A 7 -48.87 -14.15 -10.81
C ASP A 7 -47.85 -13.93 -11.95
N ILE A 8 -47.99 -14.71 -13.02
CA ILE A 8 -47.06 -14.68 -14.15
C ILE A 8 -47.06 -13.31 -14.86
N LYS A 9 -48.17 -12.56 -14.81
CA LYS A 9 -48.21 -11.22 -15.41
C LYS A 9 -47.35 -10.24 -14.62
N GLU A 10 -47.49 -10.24 -13.29
CA GLU A 10 -46.67 -9.41 -12.41
C GLU A 10 -45.20 -9.80 -12.48
N PHE A 11 -44.90 -11.10 -12.53
CA PHE A 11 -43.53 -11.60 -12.67
C PHE A 11 -42.87 -11.11 -13.97
N LYS A 12 -43.59 -11.15 -15.09
CA LYS A 12 -43.08 -10.63 -16.38
C LYS A 12 -42.82 -9.13 -16.33
N GLU A 13 -43.75 -8.36 -15.77
CA GLU A 13 -43.63 -6.92 -15.67
C GLU A 13 -42.45 -6.51 -14.79
N LYS A 14 -42.33 -7.14 -13.61
CA LYS A 14 -41.24 -6.91 -12.65
C LYS A 14 -39.85 -7.16 -13.25
N HIS A 15 -39.73 -8.16 -14.12
CA HIS A 15 -38.46 -8.58 -14.71
C HIS A 15 -38.27 -8.15 -16.17
N GLY A 16 -39.23 -7.44 -16.77
CA GLY A 16 -39.18 -7.01 -18.17
C GLY A 16 -39.14 -8.16 -19.18
N LEU A 17 -39.77 -9.29 -18.86
CA LEU A 17 -39.69 -10.53 -19.65
C LEU A 17 -40.86 -10.70 -20.62
N SER A 18 -40.55 -11.19 -21.82
CA SER A 18 -41.54 -11.69 -22.77
C SER A 18 -42.07 -13.08 -22.36
N THR A 19 -43.23 -13.47 -22.89
CA THR A 19 -43.81 -14.81 -22.64
C THR A 19 -42.87 -15.93 -23.11
N ALA A 20 -42.11 -15.71 -24.18
CA ALA A 20 -41.13 -16.66 -24.69
C ALA A 20 -39.97 -16.87 -23.70
N GLN A 21 -39.48 -15.80 -23.08
CA GLN A 21 -38.39 -15.88 -22.10
C GLN A 21 -38.84 -16.56 -20.81
N VAL A 22 -40.09 -16.35 -20.37
CA VAL A 22 -40.64 -17.08 -19.21
C VAL A 22 -40.78 -18.57 -19.51
N ALA A 23 -41.18 -18.92 -20.73
CA ALA A 23 -41.25 -20.32 -21.17
C ALA A 23 -39.87 -20.99 -21.16
N GLU A 24 -38.83 -20.28 -21.58
CA GLU A 24 -37.45 -20.72 -21.52
C GLU A 24 -36.96 -20.94 -20.08
N ILE A 25 -37.16 -19.95 -19.20
CA ILE A 25 -36.76 -20.03 -17.78
C ILE A 25 -37.46 -21.20 -17.07
N ALA A 26 -38.77 -21.33 -17.27
CA ALA A 26 -39.57 -22.39 -16.66
C ALA A 26 -39.43 -23.75 -17.37
N ASN A 27 -38.69 -23.80 -18.49
CA ASN A 27 -38.51 -24.96 -19.36
C ASN A 27 -39.85 -25.61 -19.77
N VAL A 28 -40.77 -24.81 -20.30
CA VAL A 28 -42.10 -25.24 -20.77
C VAL A 28 -42.43 -24.60 -22.12
N SER A 29 -43.57 -24.96 -22.71
CA SER A 29 -44.06 -24.31 -23.93
C SER A 29 -44.68 -22.93 -23.65
N ILE A 30 -44.62 -22.04 -24.64
CA ILE A 30 -45.28 -20.72 -24.61
C ILE A 30 -46.78 -20.83 -24.28
N ARG A 31 -47.45 -21.86 -24.85
CA ARG A 31 -48.87 -22.13 -24.57
C ARG A 31 -49.12 -22.44 -23.09
N ALA A 32 -48.21 -23.17 -22.43
CA ALA A 32 -48.34 -23.45 -21.00
C ALA A 32 -48.25 -22.17 -20.16
N VAL A 33 -47.33 -21.25 -20.51
CA VAL A 33 -47.21 -19.95 -19.86
C VAL A 33 -48.45 -19.09 -20.08
N GLN A 34 -49.01 -19.05 -21.30
CA GLN A 34 -50.26 -18.35 -21.60
C GLN A 34 -51.42 -18.91 -20.76
N SER A 35 -51.55 -20.23 -20.63
CA SER A 35 -52.57 -20.84 -19.77
C SER A 35 -52.42 -20.45 -18.29
N TRP A 36 -51.20 -20.20 -17.81
CA TRP A 36 -50.97 -19.66 -16.46
C TRP A 36 -51.37 -18.18 -16.36
N GLU A 37 -51.03 -17.35 -17.35
CA GLU A 37 -51.41 -15.92 -17.41
C GLU A 37 -52.93 -15.71 -17.42
N TYR A 38 -53.68 -16.60 -18.09
CA TYR A 38 -55.15 -16.57 -18.12
C TYR A 38 -55.79 -17.33 -16.96
N LYS A 39 -55.01 -17.82 -15.99
CA LYS A 39 -55.48 -18.61 -14.83
C LYS A 39 -56.29 -19.85 -15.21
N GLN A 40 -56.07 -20.38 -16.42
CA GLN A 40 -56.72 -21.59 -16.93
C GLN A 40 -56.07 -22.86 -16.36
N ARG A 41 -54.82 -22.77 -15.91
CA ARG A 41 -54.07 -23.88 -15.32
C ARG A 41 -53.14 -23.39 -14.20
N ASN A 42 -52.92 -24.22 -13.19
CA ASN A 42 -51.91 -23.99 -12.16
C ASN A 42 -50.48 -24.22 -12.68
N ILE A 43 -49.53 -23.48 -12.12
CA ILE A 43 -48.09 -23.65 -12.40
C ILE A 43 -47.61 -24.96 -11.78
N SER A 44 -46.85 -25.76 -12.54
CA SER A 44 -46.26 -26.99 -12.02
C SER A 44 -45.20 -26.67 -10.96
N LYS A 45 -45.00 -27.58 -10.00
CA LYS A 45 -44.00 -27.38 -8.92
C LYS A 45 -42.58 -27.18 -9.46
N SER A 46 -42.23 -27.86 -10.55
CA SER A 46 -40.92 -27.72 -11.20
C SER A 46 -40.74 -26.35 -11.85
N ALA A 47 -41.72 -25.88 -12.63
CA ALA A 47 -41.69 -24.56 -13.24
C ALA A 47 -41.66 -23.45 -12.19
N PHE A 48 -42.45 -23.60 -11.12
CA PHE A 48 -42.44 -22.65 -10.00
C PHE A 48 -41.06 -22.52 -9.37
N LYS A 49 -40.37 -23.64 -9.12
CA LYS A 49 -39.02 -23.62 -8.55
C LYS A 49 -38.02 -22.88 -9.46
N LEU A 50 -38.06 -23.14 -10.76
CA LEU A 50 -37.16 -22.47 -11.72
C LEU A 50 -37.38 -20.95 -11.80
N LEU A 51 -38.63 -20.50 -11.68
CA LEU A 51 -38.95 -19.06 -11.66
C LEU A 51 -38.43 -18.38 -10.38
N ILE A 52 -38.52 -19.06 -9.23
CA ILE A 52 -37.95 -18.57 -7.96
C ILE A 52 -36.42 -18.54 -8.02
N ASP A 53 -35.79 -19.58 -8.54
CA ASP A 53 -34.32 -19.65 -8.68
C ASP A 53 -33.82 -18.51 -9.60
N TYR A 54 -34.57 -18.21 -10.66
CA TYR A 54 -34.31 -17.06 -11.52
C TYR A 54 -34.44 -15.73 -10.75
N GLU A 55 -35.51 -15.54 -9.99
CA GLU A 55 -35.74 -14.32 -9.19
C GLU A 55 -34.60 -14.06 -8.20
N GLN A 56 -34.13 -15.11 -7.52
CA GLN A 56 -32.99 -15.06 -6.62
C GLN A 56 -31.69 -14.67 -7.38
N SER A 57 -31.45 -15.26 -8.55
CA SER A 57 -30.26 -14.96 -9.36
C SER A 57 -30.23 -13.52 -9.89
N VAL A 58 -31.40 -12.97 -10.24
CA VAL A 58 -31.52 -11.57 -10.67
C VAL A 58 -31.31 -10.62 -9.51
N PHE A 59 -31.79 -10.97 -8.31
CA PHE A 59 -31.56 -10.18 -7.08
C PHE A 59 -30.06 -10.14 -6.72
N ASP A 60 -29.37 -11.27 -6.79
CA ASP A 60 -27.94 -11.37 -6.51
C ASP A 60 -27.10 -10.59 -7.55
N ASN A 61 -27.49 -10.64 -8.83
CA ASN A 61 -26.83 -9.88 -9.88
C ASN A 61 -27.10 -8.37 -9.78
N ARG A 62 -28.32 -7.94 -9.46
CA ARG A 62 -28.61 -6.51 -9.20
C ARG A 62 -27.82 -5.96 -8.01
N SER A 63 -27.61 -6.78 -6.98
CA SER A 63 -26.77 -6.42 -5.82
C SER A 63 -25.30 -6.25 -6.22
N LYS A 64 -24.79 -7.09 -7.12
CA LYS A 64 -23.45 -6.95 -7.70
C LYS A 64 -23.34 -5.72 -8.60
N ASP A 65 -24.33 -5.45 -9.45
CA ASP A 65 -24.33 -4.29 -10.34
C ASP A 65 -24.43 -2.97 -9.56
N HIS A 66 -25.21 -2.93 -8.47
CA HIS A 66 -25.23 -1.80 -7.55
C HIS A 66 -23.91 -1.62 -6.80
N ALA A 67 -23.26 -2.71 -6.38
CA ALA A 67 -21.93 -2.64 -5.78
C ALA A 67 -20.87 -2.13 -6.78
N ILE A 68 -20.92 -2.57 -8.04
CA ILE A 68 -20.02 -2.13 -9.11
C ILE A 68 -20.29 -0.65 -9.46
N ALA A 69 -21.55 -0.24 -9.59
CA ALA A 69 -21.92 1.15 -9.86
C ALA A 69 -21.56 2.08 -8.70
N ALA A 70 -21.71 1.63 -7.44
CA ALA A 70 -21.26 2.36 -6.27
C ALA A 70 -19.73 2.47 -6.23
N MET A 71 -19.00 1.39 -6.56
CA MET A 71 -17.54 1.42 -6.69
C MET A 71 -17.06 2.34 -7.83
N GLN A 72 -17.76 2.36 -8.96
CA GLN A 72 -17.45 3.26 -10.08
C GLN A 72 -17.72 4.73 -9.71
N LYS A 73 -18.85 5.03 -9.07
CA LYS A 73 -19.12 6.37 -8.52
C LYS A 73 -18.08 6.77 -7.48
N LEU A 74 -17.66 5.87 -6.60
CA LEU A 74 -16.58 6.13 -5.64
C LEU A 74 -15.27 6.43 -6.35
N LYS A 75 -14.90 5.63 -7.38
CA LYS A 75 -13.72 5.85 -8.21
C LYS A 75 -13.77 7.21 -8.92
N GLU A 76 -14.89 7.59 -9.50
CA GLU A 76 -15.11 8.89 -10.15
C GLU A 76 -15.04 10.05 -9.15
N VAL A 77 -15.61 9.90 -7.96
CA VAL A 77 -15.50 10.89 -6.88
C VAL A 77 -14.05 11.05 -6.41
N THR A 78 -13.28 9.96 -6.27
CA THR A 78 -11.84 10.04 -5.98
C THR A 78 -11.02 10.62 -7.13
N ALA A 79 -11.35 10.29 -8.39
CA ALA A 79 -10.66 10.82 -9.56
C ALA A 79 -10.92 12.33 -9.74
N ASN A 80 -12.15 12.79 -9.49
CA ASN A 80 -12.51 14.21 -9.52
C ASN A 80 -11.93 14.99 -8.32
N LYS A 81 -11.82 14.38 -7.13
CA LYS A 81 -11.06 14.96 -6.01
C LYS A 81 -9.57 15.13 -6.33
N ASN A 82 -8.97 14.24 -7.12
CA ASN A 82 -7.56 14.32 -7.50
C ASN A 82 -7.31 15.30 -8.66
N LYS A 83 -8.26 15.50 -9.59
CA LYS A 83 -8.13 16.51 -10.66
C LYS A 83 -8.30 17.96 -10.18
N ASN A 84 -9.10 18.19 -9.13
CA ASN A 84 -9.25 19.53 -8.53
C ASN A 84 -8.31 19.81 -7.35
N LYS A 85 -7.37 18.90 -7.05
CA LYS A 85 -6.23 19.17 -6.17
C LYS A 85 -4.97 19.41 -7.01
N LYS A 86 -4.91 20.57 -7.69
CA LYS A 86 -3.70 21.38 -7.50
C LYS A 86 -3.79 21.84 -6.04
N SER A 87 -3.21 21.07 -5.13
CA SER A 87 -3.17 21.45 -3.73
C SER A 87 -2.30 22.70 -3.63
N GLU A 88 -2.94 23.88 -3.58
CA GLU A 88 -2.45 24.88 -2.65
C GLU A 88 -2.28 24.15 -1.32
N GLY A 89 -1.05 24.13 -0.82
CA GLY A 89 -0.67 23.32 0.33
C GLY A 89 -1.69 23.52 1.45
N ARG A 90 -2.19 22.41 2.01
CA ARG A 90 -2.97 22.50 3.24
C ARG A 90 -2.04 23.15 4.26
N LEU A 91 -2.40 24.34 4.77
CA LEU A 91 -1.72 24.94 5.92
C LEU A 91 -1.67 23.86 7.01
N ILE A 92 -0.46 23.35 7.25
CA ILE A 92 -0.23 22.42 8.35
C ILE A 92 -0.29 23.31 9.58
N ASP A 93 -1.37 23.17 10.33
CA ASP A 93 -1.47 23.76 11.65
C ASP A 93 -0.44 23.07 12.55
N GLU A 94 0.56 23.81 13.03
CA GLU A 94 1.62 23.29 13.89
C GLU A 94 1.06 22.62 15.15
N SER A 95 -0.15 22.99 15.58
CA SER A 95 -0.85 22.37 16.71
C SER A 95 -1.23 20.90 16.49
N GLN A 96 -1.16 20.40 15.25
CA GLN A 96 -1.44 19.00 14.90
C GLN A 96 -0.19 18.13 14.85
N LEU A 97 1.00 18.72 15.00
CA LEU A 97 2.25 17.98 15.01
C LEU A 97 2.51 17.41 16.40
N ILE A 98 3.17 16.25 16.44
CA ILE A 98 3.59 15.61 17.68
C ILE A 98 5.11 15.68 17.82
N PRO A 99 5.63 15.85 19.05
CA PRO A 99 7.05 15.75 19.31
C PRO A 99 7.51 14.29 19.21
N VAL A 100 8.62 14.07 18.52
CA VAL A 100 9.33 12.78 18.47
C VAL A 100 10.83 13.02 18.65
N GLU A 101 11.52 12.02 19.20
CA GLU A 101 12.97 12.08 19.41
C GLU A 101 13.72 11.77 18.11
N GLN A 102 14.79 12.53 17.88
CA GLN A 102 15.77 12.30 16.82
C GLN A 102 17.17 12.22 17.42
N TYR A 103 17.90 11.13 17.16
CA TYR A 103 19.28 10.95 17.63
C TYR A 103 20.28 11.62 16.69
N ILE A 104 21.28 12.30 17.23
CA ILE A 104 22.29 13.03 16.44
C ILE A 104 23.60 12.23 16.38
N ILE A 105 23.95 11.75 15.18
CA ILE A 105 25.09 10.86 14.93
C ILE A 105 26.12 11.58 14.04
N PRO A 106 27.11 12.28 14.64
CA PRO A 106 28.20 12.92 13.90
C PRO A 106 29.19 11.89 13.37
N ILE A 107 29.99 12.26 12.35
CA ILE A 107 31.03 11.40 11.73
C ILE A 107 31.95 10.77 12.79
N LYS A 108 32.40 11.58 13.75
CA LYS A 108 33.32 11.14 14.83
C LYS A 108 32.76 9.97 15.67
N GLY A 109 31.45 9.86 15.79
CA GLY A 109 30.78 8.80 16.56
C GLY A 109 30.53 7.51 15.78
N GLN A 110 30.60 7.55 14.44
CA GLN A 110 30.20 6.42 13.59
C GLN A 110 31.13 5.20 13.74
N ALA A 111 32.41 5.42 14.04
CA ALA A 111 33.36 4.35 14.30
C ALA A 111 32.95 3.48 15.51
N GLY A 112 32.25 4.05 16.49
CA GLY A 112 31.71 3.34 17.64
C GLY A 112 30.57 2.39 17.27
N LEU A 113 29.70 2.81 16.33
CA LEU A 113 28.58 1.99 15.84
C LEU A 113 29.05 0.74 15.11
N LYS A 114 30.18 0.83 14.40
CA LYS A 114 30.83 -0.34 13.81
C LYS A 114 31.25 -1.37 14.87
N LYS A 115 31.72 -0.92 16.04
CA LYS A 115 32.08 -1.82 17.16
C LYS A 115 30.85 -2.37 17.87
N ALA A 116 29.79 -1.57 17.97
CA ALA A 116 28.52 -1.92 18.58
C ALA A 116 27.55 -2.63 17.62
N PHE A 117 28.05 -3.31 16.59
CA PHE A 117 27.23 -3.94 15.53
C PHE A 117 26.08 -4.81 16.06
N PHE A 118 26.28 -5.56 17.16
CA PHE A 118 25.26 -6.44 17.73
C PHE A 118 24.26 -5.74 18.66
N ALA A 119 24.51 -4.49 19.02
CA ALA A 119 23.64 -3.70 19.90
C ALA A 119 23.71 -2.20 19.51
N PRO A 120 23.37 -1.85 18.25
CA PRO A 120 23.52 -0.47 17.79
C PRO A 120 22.56 0.47 18.51
N ASP A 121 21.34 0.04 18.84
CA ASP A 121 20.34 0.89 19.49
C ASP A 121 20.76 1.29 20.90
N GLN A 122 21.20 0.32 21.72
CA GLN A 122 21.73 0.61 23.05
C GLN A 122 22.93 1.56 22.98
N TYR A 123 23.86 1.31 22.06
CA TYR A 123 25.00 2.20 21.88
C TYR A 123 24.56 3.61 21.48
N ILE A 124 23.56 3.73 20.61
CA ILE A 124 23.03 5.02 20.18
C ILE A 124 22.43 5.78 21.37
N GLU A 125 21.61 5.11 22.17
CA GLU A 125 20.97 5.67 23.36
C GLU A 125 21.97 6.16 24.40
N ASP A 126 23.08 5.44 24.58
CA ASP A 126 24.07 5.74 25.60
C ASP A 126 25.08 6.84 25.18
N HIS A 127 25.31 7.04 23.88
CA HIS A 127 26.44 7.84 23.38
C HIS A 127 26.06 9.03 22.51
N PHE A 128 24.82 9.15 22.05
CA PHE A 128 24.39 10.24 21.18
C PHE A 128 23.34 11.14 21.81
N GLU A 129 23.45 12.43 21.52
CA GLU A 129 22.46 13.42 21.92
C GLU A 129 21.15 13.22 21.17
N LYS A 130 20.06 13.68 21.78
CA LYS A 130 18.72 13.68 21.19
C LYS A 130 18.22 15.11 21.05
N GLU A 131 17.52 15.36 19.96
CA GLU A 131 16.69 16.55 19.78
C GLU A 131 15.23 16.16 19.59
N ILE A 132 14.32 17.10 19.88
CA ILE A 132 12.90 16.91 19.65
C ILE A 132 12.54 17.57 18.32
N ILE A 133 11.91 16.81 17.44
CA ILE A 133 11.34 17.30 16.19
C ILE A 133 9.83 17.14 16.18
N LEU A 134 9.16 18.03 15.44
CA LEU A 134 7.72 17.96 15.24
C LEU A 134 7.42 17.22 13.93
N VAL A 135 6.60 16.17 14.02
CA VAL A 135 6.17 15.37 12.86
C VAL A 135 4.66 15.14 12.87
N LYS A 136 4.10 14.73 11.74
CA LYS A 136 2.68 14.36 11.71
C LYS A 136 2.48 13.07 12.52
N PRO A 137 1.31 12.87 13.15
CA PRO A 137 1.00 11.62 13.86
C PRO A 137 1.18 10.35 13.00
N SER A 138 0.90 10.43 11.70
CA SER A 138 1.09 9.33 10.75
C SER A 138 2.55 9.01 10.41
N GLU A 139 3.46 9.92 10.76
CA GLU A 139 4.91 9.84 10.51
C GLU A 139 5.65 9.56 11.83
N ARG A 140 4.98 9.05 12.85
CA ARG A 140 5.62 8.70 14.12
C ARG A 140 6.60 7.54 13.90
N ALA A 141 7.88 7.78 14.12
CA ALA A 141 8.94 6.79 14.00
C ALA A 141 10.16 7.17 14.86
N ILE A 142 11.17 6.29 14.88
CA ILE A 142 12.50 6.59 15.43
C ILE A 142 13.34 7.23 14.32
N TYR A 143 13.84 8.43 14.59
CA TYR A 143 14.61 9.21 13.63
C TYR A 143 16.07 9.34 14.05
N HIS A 144 16.97 9.33 13.07
CA HIS A 144 18.40 9.57 13.25
C HIS A 144 18.85 10.71 12.33
N LYS A 145 19.42 11.78 12.89
CA LYS A 145 20.17 12.83 12.17
C LYS A 145 21.61 12.33 12.01
N ILE A 146 22.00 11.91 10.81
CA ILE A 146 23.31 11.29 10.57
C ILE A 146 24.13 12.19 9.64
N GLU A 147 25.32 12.58 10.07
CA GLU A 147 26.27 13.34 9.26
C GLU A 147 26.86 12.43 8.17
N VAL A 148 26.88 12.89 6.93
CA VAL A 148 27.29 12.09 5.77
C VAL A 148 28.81 12.05 5.69
N ASP A 149 29.38 10.84 5.77
CA ASP A 149 30.80 10.58 5.52
C ASP A 149 31.00 10.01 4.11
N GLY A 150 31.94 10.58 3.37
CA GLY A 150 32.29 10.13 2.02
C GLY A 150 31.38 10.62 0.89
N ASN A 151 31.85 10.42 -0.35
CA ASN A 151 31.26 10.99 -1.55
C ASN A 151 30.54 9.95 -2.42
N SER A 152 29.81 9.00 -1.81
CA SER A 152 29.14 7.93 -2.56
C SER A 152 27.87 8.39 -3.28
N MET A 153 27.26 9.50 -2.85
CA MET A 153 25.95 9.96 -3.29
C MET A 153 25.94 11.42 -3.82
N PRO A 154 26.91 11.85 -4.65
CA PRO A 154 27.02 13.24 -5.11
C PRO A 154 25.73 13.70 -5.82
N GLY A 155 25.37 14.96 -5.60
CA GLY A 155 24.12 15.57 -6.08
C GLY A 155 22.87 15.20 -5.26
N THR A 156 22.93 14.13 -4.46
CA THR A 156 21.82 13.70 -3.60
C THR A 156 22.13 13.96 -2.11
N LEU A 157 23.32 13.58 -1.65
CA LEU A 157 23.86 13.81 -0.31
C LEU A 157 25.35 14.08 -0.43
N GLU A 158 25.78 15.28 -0.06
CA GLU A 158 27.19 15.66 -0.08
C GLU A 158 27.87 15.32 1.26
N PRO A 159 29.20 15.07 1.27
CA PRO A 159 29.96 14.90 2.50
C PRO A 159 29.78 16.10 3.46
N GLY A 160 29.63 15.81 4.75
CA GLY A 160 29.42 16.81 5.81
C GLY A 160 27.98 17.31 5.93
N GLU A 161 27.06 16.89 5.05
CA GLU A 161 25.64 17.21 5.19
C GLU A 161 24.95 16.31 6.20
N TRP A 162 23.80 16.74 6.72
CA TRP A 162 23.01 15.95 7.66
C TRP A 162 21.83 15.29 6.97
N ALA A 163 21.69 13.97 7.13
CA ALA A 163 20.56 13.20 6.64
C ALA A 163 19.59 12.87 7.79
N ARG A 164 18.30 13.18 7.64
CA ARG A 164 17.25 12.64 8.51
C ARG A 164 16.83 11.27 8.00
N CYS A 165 17.18 10.26 8.77
CA CYS A 165 16.94 8.86 8.49
C CYS A 165 15.82 8.32 9.38
N GLU A 166 14.95 7.49 8.82
CA GLU A 166 13.91 6.77 9.55
C GLU A 166 14.23 5.29 9.56
N ASP A 167 14.17 4.67 10.74
CA ASP A 167 14.48 3.26 10.89
C ASP A 167 13.47 2.37 10.15
N ILE A 168 13.96 1.37 9.43
CA ILE A 168 13.12 0.34 8.81
C ILE A 168 13.21 -0.90 9.69
N PRO A 169 12.14 -1.32 10.38
CA PRO A 169 12.15 -2.54 11.16
C PRO A 169 12.62 -3.76 10.34
N GLN A 170 13.48 -4.59 10.93
CA GLN A 170 14.09 -5.74 10.26
C GLN A 170 13.08 -6.69 9.62
N MET A 171 11.90 -6.86 10.24
CA MET A 171 10.80 -7.68 9.71
C MET A 171 10.30 -7.24 8.32
N TYR A 172 10.64 -6.02 7.90
CA TYR A 172 10.25 -5.49 6.60
C TYR A 172 11.36 -5.57 5.54
N TRP A 173 12.59 -5.94 5.89
CA TRP A 173 13.71 -5.89 4.94
C TRP A 173 13.54 -6.85 3.76
N GLU A 174 12.86 -7.98 3.95
CA GLU A 174 12.59 -8.95 2.89
C GLU A 174 11.35 -8.60 2.04
N ASN A 175 10.57 -7.59 2.43
CA ASN A 175 9.38 -7.22 1.69
C ASN A 175 9.73 -6.51 0.37
N LYS A 176 9.08 -6.95 -0.71
CA LYS A 176 9.31 -6.46 -2.07
C LYS A 176 9.20 -4.94 -2.24
N ASP A 177 8.36 -4.29 -1.45
CA ASP A 177 8.05 -2.85 -1.58
C ASP A 177 8.79 -1.95 -0.56
N THR A 178 9.63 -2.53 0.29
CA THR A 178 10.38 -1.78 1.31
C THR A 178 11.42 -0.87 0.67
N PHE A 179 12.22 -1.40 -0.25
CA PHE A 179 13.30 -0.67 -0.89
C PHE A 179 12.87 -0.10 -2.24
N LYS A 180 12.62 1.21 -2.25
CA LYS A 180 12.29 2.00 -3.43
C LYS A 180 13.55 2.43 -4.20
N PRO A 181 13.63 2.23 -5.53
CA PRO A 181 14.81 2.57 -6.34
C PRO A 181 15.24 4.04 -6.25
N ASN A 182 14.27 4.96 -6.17
CA ASN A 182 14.54 6.40 -6.15
C ASN A 182 14.82 6.95 -4.75
N LYS A 183 15.09 6.09 -3.77
CA LYS A 183 15.43 6.50 -2.40
C LYS A 183 16.85 6.11 -2.04
N VAL A 184 17.43 6.90 -1.14
CA VAL A 184 18.73 6.63 -0.53
C VAL A 184 18.48 6.02 0.83
N TYR A 185 19.35 5.07 1.20
CA TYR A 185 19.31 4.38 2.47
C TYR A 185 20.64 4.60 3.19
N CYS A 186 20.55 4.67 4.51
CA CYS A 186 21.67 4.64 5.42
C CYS A 186 21.77 3.23 6.00
N LEU A 187 22.88 2.54 5.79
CA LEU A 187 23.07 1.15 6.18
C LEU A 187 24.22 1.03 7.16
N PHE A 188 24.01 0.28 8.25
CA PHE A 188 25.00 0.09 9.30
C PHE A 188 25.68 -1.25 9.07
N HIS A 189 26.80 -1.24 8.37
CA HIS A 189 27.50 -2.45 7.94
C HIS A 189 28.61 -2.85 8.91
N ARG A 190 28.74 -4.15 9.19
CA ARG A 190 29.72 -4.70 10.14
C ARG A 190 31.17 -4.30 9.85
N LYS A 191 31.56 -4.27 8.57
CA LYS A 191 32.95 -3.99 8.17
C LYS A 191 33.16 -2.59 7.59
N HIS A 192 32.14 -2.04 6.92
CA HIS A 192 32.26 -0.80 6.18
C HIS A 192 31.78 0.41 6.98
N GLY A 193 31.16 0.19 8.16
CA GLY A 193 30.60 1.27 8.96
C GLY A 193 29.28 1.75 8.37
N ILE A 194 29.01 3.05 8.47
CA ILE A 194 27.80 3.64 7.91
C ILE A 194 28.00 3.88 6.41
N LEU A 195 27.02 3.45 5.62
CA LEU A 195 27.01 3.60 4.17
C LEU A 195 25.76 4.33 3.72
N PHE A 196 25.91 5.29 2.80
CA PHE A 196 24.79 5.88 2.08
C PHE A 196 24.77 5.37 0.64
N LYS A 197 23.71 4.64 0.28
CA LYS A 197 23.59 3.95 -1.02
C LYS A 197 22.14 3.87 -1.48
N ARG A 198 21.94 3.63 -2.77
CA ARG A 198 20.69 3.07 -3.31
C ARG A 198 20.65 1.59 -2.98
N VAL A 199 19.45 1.06 -2.76
CA VAL A 199 19.22 -0.35 -2.51
C VAL A 199 18.33 -0.91 -3.61
N SER A 200 18.78 -2.00 -4.24
CA SER A 200 17.94 -2.86 -5.05
C SER A 200 17.93 -4.27 -4.47
N VAL A 201 16.80 -4.98 -4.63
CA VAL A 201 16.62 -6.35 -4.11
C VAL A 201 16.77 -7.32 -5.28
N PRO A 202 17.96 -7.91 -5.50
CA PRO A 202 18.16 -8.86 -6.59
C PRO A 202 17.56 -10.25 -6.26
N TYR A 203 17.54 -10.66 -4.99
CA TYR A 203 17.13 -11.99 -4.55
C TYR A 203 16.71 -12.02 -3.07
N TYR A 204 16.06 -13.09 -2.62
CA TYR A 204 15.72 -13.27 -1.19
C TYR A 204 16.99 -13.34 -0.33
N GLY A 205 17.03 -12.56 0.75
CA GLY A 205 18.14 -12.55 1.70
C GLY A 205 19.35 -11.68 1.31
N SER A 206 19.35 -11.08 0.12
CA SER A 206 20.45 -10.21 -0.33
C SER A 206 19.97 -8.90 -0.93
N ILE A 207 20.84 -7.88 -0.83
CA ILE A 207 20.63 -6.56 -1.41
C ILE A 207 21.85 -6.12 -2.20
N THR A 208 21.62 -5.46 -3.33
CA THR A 208 22.68 -4.78 -4.09
C THR A 208 22.66 -3.31 -3.72
N LEU A 209 23.82 -2.82 -3.28
CA LEU A 209 24.07 -1.42 -2.99
C LEU A 209 24.70 -0.76 -4.20
N SER A 210 24.14 0.37 -4.62
CA SER A 210 24.71 1.19 -5.69
C SER A 210 24.90 2.63 -5.27
N SER A 211 25.95 3.23 -5.83
CA SER A 211 26.34 4.62 -5.58
C SER A 211 25.79 5.53 -6.68
N ASP A 212 25.42 6.77 -6.35
CA ASP A 212 25.14 7.78 -7.39
C ASP A 212 26.45 8.36 -7.98
N ASN A 213 27.61 8.06 -7.37
CA ASN A 213 28.91 8.47 -7.87
C ASN A 213 29.24 7.78 -9.22
N PRO A 214 29.64 8.54 -10.26
CA PRO A 214 30.00 7.98 -11.57
C PRO A 214 31.30 7.16 -11.56
N ASP A 215 32.19 7.37 -10.58
CA ASP A 215 33.38 6.54 -10.41
C ASP A 215 33.01 5.18 -9.82
N LYS A 216 32.75 4.21 -10.70
CA LYS A 216 32.45 2.83 -10.34
C LYS A 216 33.69 1.98 -10.04
N VAL A 217 34.89 2.54 -10.16
CA VAL A 217 36.12 1.87 -9.73
C VAL A 217 36.28 2.05 -8.22
N GLU A 218 36.11 3.28 -7.73
CA GLU A 218 36.15 3.57 -6.29
C GLU A 218 34.83 3.22 -5.58
N TYR A 219 33.69 3.40 -6.25
CA TYR A 219 32.35 3.18 -5.69
C TYR A 219 31.55 2.12 -6.47
N PRO A 220 32.05 0.86 -6.56
CA PRO A 220 31.38 -0.19 -7.31
C PRO A 220 30.00 -0.51 -6.73
N ASP A 221 29.17 -1.13 -7.57
CA ASP A 221 27.93 -1.73 -7.11
C ASP A 221 28.24 -3.11 -6.54
N GLU A 222 27.80 -3.37 -5.31
CA GLU A 222 28.18 -4.55 -4.54
C GLU A 222 26.95 -5.22 -3.93
N THR A 223 26.97 -6.56 -3.83
CA THR A 223 25.86 -7.33 -3.26
C THR A 223 26.25 -7.89 -1.91
N PHE A 224 25.37 -7.73 -0.92
CA PHE A 224 25.58 -8.12 0.46
C PHE A 224 24.42 -8.97 0.96
N ASP A 225 24.68 -9.81 1.95
CA ASP A 225 23.63 -10.48 2.71
C ASP A 225 22.97 -9.48 3.68
N LEU A 226 21.64 -9.56 3.84
CA LEU A 226 20.90 -8.69 4.77
C LEU A 226 21.43 -8.78 6.21
N MET A 227 21.96 -9.93 6.61
CA MET A 227 22.52 -10.18 7.94
C MET A 227 23.86 -9.47 8.20
N GLU A 228 24.47 -8.88 7.17
CA GLU A 228 25.68 -8.06 7.32
C GLU A 228 25.38 -6.64 7.82
N PHE A 229 24.10 -6.27 7.92
CA PHE A 229 23.63 -4.99 8.40
C PHE A 229 22.97 -5.12 9.77
N SER A 230 23.32 -4.23 10.69
CA SER A 230 22.67 -4.15 11.99
C SER A 230 21.45 -3.24 11.97
N LYS A 231 21.46 -2.22 11.11
CA LYS A 231 20.34 -1.31 10.84
C LYS A 231 20.30 -0.92 9.37
N ILE A 232 19.08 -0.69 8.86
CA ILE A 232 18.84 -0.08 7.55
C ILE A 232 17.79 1.00 7.73
N LEU A 233 18.13 2.23 7.35
CA LEU A 233 17.27 3.40 7.50
C LEU A 233 16.98 4.02 6.14
N ILE A 234 15.78 4.53 5.93
CA ILE A 234 15.44 5.32 4.75
C ILE A 234 15.75 6.80 4.97
N VAL A 235 16.48 7.41 4.05
CA VAL A 235 16.70 8.86 4.06
C VAL A 235 15.40 9.56 3.65
N ARG A 236 14.81 10.32 4.58
CA ARG A 236 13.56 11.06 4.37
C ARG A 236 13.81 12.42 3.76
N LYS A 237 14.78 13.16 4.31
CA LYS A 237 15.19 14.47 3.84
C LYS A 237 16.64 14.75 4.21
N LYS A 238 17.23 15.68 3.47
CA LYS A 238 18.43 16.41 3.86
C LYS A 238 18.03 17.49 4.86
N GLU A 239 18.75 17.59 5.95
CA GLU A 239 18.68 18.72 6.86
C GLU A 239 19.67 19.76 6.37
N VAL A 240 19.18 20.99 6.22
CA VAL A 240 20.04 22.15 6.04
C VAL A 240 20.06 22.81 7.41
N ASP A 241 21.23 22.87 8.06
CA ASP A 241 21.36 23.71 9.24
C ASP A 241 21.11 25.16 8.78
N LEU A 242 20.10 25.79 9.37
CA LEU A 242 19.70 27.18 9.07
C LEU A 242 20.72 28.19 9.60
#